data_AF-A0A0A0JWS7-F1
#
_entry.id   AF-A0A0A0JWS7-F1
#
_cell.length_a   1.000
_cell.length_b   1.000
_cell.length_c   1.000
_cell.angle_alpha   90.00
_cell.angle_beta   90.00
_cell.angle_gamma   90.00
#
_symmetry.space_group_name_H-M   'P 1'
#
loop_
_entity.id
_entity.type
_entity.pdbx_description
1 polymer ?
#
loop_
_entity_poly.entity_id
_entity_poly.type
_entity_poly.pdbx_seq_one_letter_code
_entity_poly.pdbx_strand_id
1 'polypeptide(L)' 'METAPGVLDPKTKLYQVSACVDVSKVNVVDKAGKSVVSAERQPRTRYTYKVQQDDGQFFVVEDLLKGEPC' A
#
# COMPACT_ATOMS: atom_id res chain seq x y z
N MET A 1 -9.44 28.48 5.74
CA MET A 1 -8.14 28.21 6.39
C MET A 1 -7.69 26.91 5.78
N GLU A 2 -6.84 26.97 4.76
CA GLU A 2 -6.46 25.83 3.93
C GLU A 2 -5.20 25.22 4.57
N THR A 3 -5.30 24.00 5.06
CA THR A 3 -4.21 23.31 5.73
C THR A 3 -3.17 22.90 4.67
N ALA A 4 -1.91 23.29 4.87
CA ALA A 4 -0.83 22.98 3.93
C ALA A 4 -0.66 21.45 3.75
N PRO A 5 -0.22 20.96 2.58
CA PRO A 5 0.02 19.53 2.37
C PRO A 5 1.03 19.03 3.41
N GLY A 6 0.63 18.07 4.23
CA GLY A 6 1.46 17.48 5.29
C GLY A 6 1.15 17.96 6.72
N VAL A 7 0.24 18.92 6.91
CA VAL A 7 -0.26 19.28 8.25
C VAL A 7 -1.51 18.47 8.54
N LEU A 8 -1.40 17.54 9.49
CA LEU A 8 -2.54 16.74 9.98
C LEU A 8 -3.47 17.65 10.79
N ASP A 9 -4.74 17.74 10.40
CA ASP A 9 -5.75 18.47 11.17
C ASP A 9 -5.99 17.74 12.51
N PRO A 10 -5.96 18.44 13.66
CA PRO A 10 -6.11 17.83 14.98
C PRO A 10 -7.46 17.12 15.21
N LYS A 11 -8.46 17.34 14.36
CA LYS A 11 -9.75 16.60 14.40
C LYS A 11 -9.69 15.25 13.69
N THR A 12 -8.66 15.02 12.88
CA THR A 12 -8.52 13.79 12.10
C THR A 12 -7.95 12.67 12.95
N LYS A 13 -8.36 11.43 12.64
CA LYS A 13 -7.90 10.25 13.37
C LYS A 13 -6.89 9.51 12.52
N LEU A 14 -5.79 9.08 13.13
CA LEU A 14 -4.79 8.25 12.48
C LEU A 14 -5.02 6.77 12.82
N TYR A 15 -4.91 5.93 11.80
CA TYR A 15 -5.03 4.49 11.90
C TYR A 15 -3.83 3.81 11.27
N GLN A 16 -3.44 2.68 11.85
CA GLN A 16 -2.55 1.74 11.19
C GLN A 16 -3.41 0.66 10.52
N VAL A 17 -3.28 0.53 9.21
CA VAL A 17 -4.04 -0.45 8.41
C VAL A 17 -3.05 -1.41 7.76
N SER A 18 -3.27 -2.71 7.92
CA SER A 18 -2.46 -3.75 7.26
C SER A 18 -3.33 -4.52 6.27
N ALA A 19 -2.81 -4.75 5.08
CA ALA A 19 -3.48 -5.51 4.02
C ALA A 19 -2.50 -6.52 3.41
N CYS A 20 -2.98 -7.74 3.14
CA CYS A 20 -2.22 -8.73 2.38
C CYS A 20 -2.68 -8.74 0.92
N VAL A 21 -1.75 -8.42 0.03
CA VAL A 21 -1.95 -8.42 -1.41
C VAL A 21 -1.55 -9.79 -1.96
N ASP A 22 -2.51 -10.53 -2.52
CA ASP A 22 -2.25 -11.81 -3.19
C ASP A 22 -2.11 -11.61 -4.69
N VAL A 23 -0.95 -12.00 -5.19
CA VAL A 23 -0.50 -11.82 -6.56
C VAL A 23 0.07 -13.14 -7.11
N SER A 24 -0.25 -14.25 -6.46
CA SER A 24 0.12 -15.62 -6.86
C SER A 24 -0.36 -16.00 -8.25
N LYS A 25 -1.44 -15.36 -8.72
CA LYS A 25 -2.06 -15.59 -10.03
C LYS A 25 -1.73 -14.50 -11.06
N VAL A 26 -0.93 -13.50 -10.69
CA VAL A 26 -0.52 -12.43 -11.60
C VAL A 26 0.70 -12.87 -12.39
N ASN A 27 0.56 -12.84 -13.72
CA ASN A 27 1.65 -13.11 -14.64
C ASN A 27 2.03 -11.82 -15.37
N VAL A 28 3.31 -11.47 -15.36
CA VAL A 28 3.87 -10.41 -16.17
C VAL A 28 4.91 -11.04 -17.09
N VAL A 29 4.69 -10.90 -18.39
CA VAL A 29 5.56 -11.47 -19.41
C VAL A 29 6.06 -10.37 -20.35
N ASP A 30 7.24 -10.56 -20.93
CA ASP A 30 7.76 -9.70 -21.99
C ASP A 30 7.08 -9.98 -23.34
N LYS A 31 7.51 -9.27 -24.40
CA LYS A 31 6.97 -9.45 -25.77
C LYS A 31 7.16 -10.86 -26.33
N ALA A 32 8.12 -11.63 -25.82
CA ALA A 32 8.39 -13.01 -26.22
C ALA A 32 7.62 -14.03 -25.36
N GLY A 33 6.82 -13.57 -24.39
CA GLY A 33 6.06 -14.44 -23.48
C GLY A 33 6.89 -14.97 -22.31
N LYS A 34 8.13 -14.49 -22.12
CA LYS A 34 8.96 -14.90 -20.99
C LYS A 34 8.52 -14.16 -19.73
N SER A 35 8.39 -14.88 -18.61
CA SER A 35 8.14 -14.25 -17.31
C SER A 35 9.25 -13.26 -16.97
N VAL A 36 8.86 -12.04 -16.61
CA VAL A 36 9.77 -11.01 -16.07
C VAL A 36 9.68 -10.93 -14.55
N VAL A 37 8.85 -11.77 -13.93
CA VAL A 37 8.70 -11.85 -12.48
C VAL A 37 9.81 -12.74 -11.92
N SER A 38 10.50 -12.27 -10.88
CA SER A 38 11.50 -13.08 -10.16
C SER A 38 10.85 -14.33 -9.57
N ALA A 39 11.52 -15.48 -9.68
CA ALA A 39 11.07 -16.74 -9.08
C ALA A 39 11.04 -16.71 -7.55
N GLU A 40 11.83 -15.83 -6.93
CA GLU A 40 11.91 -15.66 -5.46
C GLU A 40 10.87 -14.69 -4.92
N ARG A 41 10.06 -14.07 -5.79
CA ARG A 41 9.02 -13.14 -5.38
C ARG A 41 8.00 -13.83 -4.49
N GLN A 42 7.69 -13.21 -3.36
CA GLN A 42 6.62 -13.67 -2.49
C GLN A 42 5.25 -13.59 -3.20
N PRO A 43 4.45 -14.67 -3.20
CA PRO A 43 3.14 -14.69 -3.86
C PRO A 43 2.09 -13.85 -3.11
N ARG A 44 2.29 -13.66 -1.80
CA ARG A 44 1.46 -12.84 -0.93
C ARG A 44 2.35 -11.90 -0.15
N THR A 45 1.99 -10.62 -0.12
CA THR A 45 2.80 -9.60 0.56
C THR A 45 1.90 -8.71 1.40
N ARG A 46 2.23 -8.60 2.67
CA ARG A 46 1.59 -7.68 3.61
C ARG A 46 2.22 -6.30 3.49
N TYR A 47 1.37 -5.29 3.38
CA TYR A 47 1.75 -3.89 3.50
C TYR A 47 1.05 -3.27 4.70
N THR A 48 1.71 -2.31 5.32
CA THR A 48 1.16 -1.52 6.43
C THR A 48 1.19 -0.05 6.05
N TYR A 49 0.04 0.59 6.20
CA TYR A 49 -0.19 1.99 5.85
C TYR A 49 -0.56 2.77 7.11
N LYS A 50 -0.16 4.04 7.17
CA LYS A 50 -0.82 5.01 8.05
C LYS A 50 -1.89 5.72 7.26
N VAL A 51 -3.10 5.71 7.79
CA VAL A 51 -4.28 6.27 7.16
C VAL A 51 -4.86 7.35 8.05
N GLN A 52 -5.11 8.52 7.47
CA GLN A 52 -5.84 9.61 8.11
C GLN A 52 -7.31 9.50 7.74
N GLN A 53 -8.19 9.50 8.74
CA GLN A 53 -9.62 9.65 8.54
C GLN A 53 -9.99 11.12 8.71
N ASP A 54 -10.58 11.69 7.65
CA ASP A 54 -11.11 13.06 7.62
C ASP A 54 -12.49 13.06 6.95
N ASP A 55 -13.46 13.70 7.59
CA ASP A 55 -14.87 13.75 7.16
C ASP A 55 -15.46 12.41 6.65
N GLY A 56 -15.12 11.30 7.33
CA GLY A 56 -15.57 9.95 6.97
C GLY A 56 -14.83 9.31 5.79
N GLN A 57 -13.91 10.02 5.15
CA GLN A 57 -13.02 9.53 4.10
C GLN A 57 -11.67 9.11 4.68
N PHE A 58 -10.96 8.23 3.98
CA PHE A 58 -9.66 7.69 4.41
C PHE A 58 -8.59 8.00 3.37
N PHE A 59 -7.48 8.59 3.82
CA PHE A 59 -6.35 8.98 2.99
C PHE A 59 -5.07 8.33 3.50
N VAL A 60 -4.30 7.70 2.61
CA VAL A 60 -2.98 7.18 2.97
C VAL A 60 -2.03 8.37 3.13
N VAL A 61 -1.45 8.51 4.33
CA VAL A 61 -0.49 9.58 4.65
C VAL A 61 0.93 9.07 4.81
N GLU A 62 1.10 7.76 5.02
CA GLU A 62 2.41 7.11 4.98
C GLU A 62 2.28 5.71 4.38
N ASP A 63 3.10 5.45 3.37
CA ASP A 63 3.35 4.13 2.80
C ASP A 63 4.86 3.90 2.79
N LEU A 64 5.31 2.88 3.52
CA LEU A 64 6.74 2.58 3.64
C LEU A 64 7.28 1.84 2.42
N LEU A 65 6.41 1.35 1.53
CA LEU A 65 6.75 0.49 0.39
C LEU A 65 7.56 -0.75 0.77
N LYS A 66 7.50 -1.13 2.05
CA LYS A 66 8.18 -2.29 2.63
C LYS A 66 7.17 -3.40 2.84
N GLY A 67 7.11 -4.29 1.86
CA GLY A 67 6.30 -5.49 1.93
C GLY A 67 6.96 -6.56 2.80
N GLU A 68 6.16 -7.24 3.61
CA GLU A 68 6.57 -8.42 4.38
C GLU A 68 5.81 -9.65 3.93
N PRO A 69 6.30 -10.88 4.18
CA PRO A 69 5.52 -12.08 3.97
C PRO A 69 4.19 -12.01 4.73
N CYS A 70 3.13 -12.38 4.02
CA CYS A 70 1.86 -12.80 4.60
C CYS A 70 1.79 -14.33 4.43
#